data_AF-Q7P4F9-F1
#
_entry.id   AF-Q7P4F9-F1
#
_cell.length_a   1.000
_cell.length_b   1.000
_cell.length_c   1.000
_cell.angle_alpha   90.00
_cell.angle_beta   90.00
_cell.angle_gamma   90.00
#
_symmetry.space_group_name_H-M   'P 1'
#
loop_
_entity.id
_entity.type
_entity.pdbx_description
1 polymer ?
#
loop_
_entity_poly.entity_id
_entity_poly.type
_entity_poly.pdbx_seq_one_letter_code
_entity_poly.pdbx_strand_id
1 'polypeptide(L)'
;MGNEVGQIKASPNINIEFKTLATTAIQRSERGIVCLILKDTKKTIKWNTLKTIADLKEKEWDAKNVKYIKLAMHYGAKKVLIRVLQTGENIDDVLGEFKERKMHWLAYPGAEQADDQKLVTWTKQVFGNDGVIGKTVKYVSSFANNTDHVAIVELGNREFKSIYGEFTAQEYTAAIAGLIAGMPINRSADNFVMSDLTEVDYFEPKLGKFSLYNDDEKVRVNYGVNSKTTFDSTWKKDTRKIKIVEGMCFIT
;
A
#
# COMPACT_ATOMS: atom_id res chain seq x y z
N MET A 1 -10.73 -56.89 27.54
CA MET A 1 -11.45 -55.68 27.06
C MET A 1 -10.59 -54.50 27.45
N GLY A 2 -9.65 -54.10 26.60
CA GLY A 2 -9.84 -53.06 25.58
C GLY A 2 -8.87 -51.93 25.91
N ASN A 3 -7.65 -51.97 25.37
CA ASN A 3 -6.65 -50.92 25.56
C ASN A 3 -7.19 -49.64 24.92
N GLU A 4 -7.50 -48.63 25.73
CA GLU A 4 -7.68 -47.27 25.23
C GLU A 4 -6.33 -46.79 24.71
N VAL A 5 -6.15 -46.90 23.40
CA VAL A 5 -5.11 -46.18 22.66
C VAL A 5 -5.37 -44.70 22.94
N GLY A 6 -4.52 -44.11 23.78
CA GLY A 6 -4.55 -42.67 24.04
C GLY A 6 -4.51 -41.95 22.71
N GLN A 7 -5.62 -41.29 22.35
CA GLN A 7 -5.67 -40.43 21.18
C GLN A 7 -4.55 -39.41 21.30
N ILE A 8 -3.59 -39.47 20.39
CA ILE A 8 -2.63 -38.38 20.20
C ILE A 8 -3.47 -37.16 19.83
N LYS A 9 -3.61 -36.21 20.76
CA LYS A 9 -4.19 -34.90 20.44
C LYS A 9 -3.29 -34.28 19.35
N ALA A 10 -3.74 -34.29 18.10
CA ALA A 10 -3.05 -33.63 17.00
C ALA A 10 -3.07 -32.08 17.12
N SER A 11 -3.83 -31.54 18.08
CA SER A 11 -4.21 -30.12 18.18
C SER A 11 -3.54 -29.23 19.25
N PRO A 12 -2.62 -29.67 20.15
CA PRO A 12 -1.99 -28.74 21.09
C PRO A 12 -1.09 -27.74 20.36
N ASN A 13 -0.34 -28.18 19.34
CA ASN A 13 0.50 -27.30 18.54
C ASN A 13 -0.32 -26.28 17.73
N ILE A 14 -1.41 -26.72 17.10
CA ILE A 14 -2.31 -25.84 16.35
C ILE A 14 -2.88 -24.74 17.26
N ASN A 15 -3.36 -25.10 18.46
CA ASN A 15 -3.89 -24.11 19.41
C ASN A 15 -2.82 -23.14 19.93
N ILE A 16 -1.59 -23.60 20.14
CA ILE A 16 -0.47 -22.76 20.57
C ILE A 16 -0.06 -21.80 19.45
N GLU A 17 -0.02 -22.27 18.19
CA GLU A 17 0.26 -21.44 17.01
C GLU A 17 -0.82 -20.38 16.81
N PHE A 18 -2.11 -20.74 16.87
CA PHE A 18 -3.20 -19.77 16.76
C PHE A 18 -3.14 -18.69 17.85
N LYS A 19 -2.91 -19.08 19.11
CA LYS A 19 -2.74 -18.12 20.21
C LYS A 19 -1.55 -17.19 19.99
N THR A 20 -0.41 -17.74 19.55
CA THR A 20 0.80 -16.95 19.26
C THR A 20 0.57 -15.98 18.09
N LEU A 21 -0.11 -16.43 17.03
CA LEU A 21 -0.48 -15.59 15.89
C LEU A 21 -1.45 -14.48 16.31
N ALA A 22 -2.45 -14.77 17.15
CA ALA A 22 -3.39 -13.77 17.65
C ALA A 22 -2.68 -12.70 18.51
N THR A 23 -1.83 -13.11 19.45
CA THR A 23 -1.10 -12.18 20.35
C THR A 23 -0.12 -11.28 19.58
N THR A 24 0.49 -11.79 18.51
CA THR A 24 1.45 -11.03 17.68
C THR A 24 0.79 -10.31 16.50
N ALA A 25 -0.53 -10.40 16.32
CA ALA A 25 -1.21 -9.90 15.13
C ALA A 25 -0.98 -8.40 14.91
N ILE A 26 -1.06 -7.59 15.97
CA ILE A 26 -0.83 -6.14 15.91
C ILE A 26 0.60 -5.85 15.43
N GLN A 27 1.61 -6.43 16.08
CA GLN A 27 3.03 -6.25 15.70
C GLN A 27 3.34 -6.76 14.29
N ARG A 28 2.66 -7.83 13.84
CA ARG A 28 2.80 -8.35 12.48
C ARG A 28 2.07 -7.47 11.44
N SER A 29 1.05 -6.73 11.86
CA SER A 29 0.31 -5.80 11.00
C SER A 29 1.04 -4.47 10.77
N GLU A 30 1.80 -3.97 11.76
CA GLU A 30 2.67 -2.76 11.67
C GLU A 30 3.90 -2.96 10.75
N ARG A 31 3.85 -3.96 9.88
CA ARG A 31 5.01 -4.52 9.20
C ARG A 31 4.72 -4.78 7.71
N GLY A 32 3.95 -3.87 7.11
CA GLY A 32 3.61 -3.90 5.69
C GLY A 32 4.83 -3.75 4.77
N ILE A 33 4.60 -4.05 3.50
CA ILE A 33 5.60 -4.08 2.43
C ILE A 33 5.06 -3.17 1.35
N VAL A 34 5.77 -2.08 1.10
CA VAL A 34 5.52 -1.23 -0.07
C VAL A 34 6.32 -1.77 -1.23
N CYS A 35 5.70 -1.89 -2.38
CA CYS A 35 6.36 -2.12 -3.65
C CYS A 35 6.32 -0.82 -4.45
N LEU A 36 7.49 -0.27 -4.78
CA LEU A 36 7.60 0.82 -5.75
C LEU A 36 7.99 0.25 -7.11
N ILE A 37 7.32 0.71 -8.15
CA ILE A 37 7.77 0.51 -9.54
C ILE A 37 8.48 1.79 -9.94
N LEU A 38 9.70 1.70 -10.46
CA LEU A 38 10.50 2.86 -10.86
C LEU A 38 11.16 2.62 -12.23
N LYS A 39 11.30 3.68 -13.03
CA LYS A 39 12.27 3.73 -14.14
C LYS A 39 13.49 4.50 -13.61
N ASP A 40 14.68 3.93 -13.74
CA ASP A 40 15.92 4.53 -13.22
C ASP A 40 17.06 4.30 -14.22
N THR A 41 17.85 5.34 -14.48
CA THR A 41 18.95 5.30 -15.46
C THR A 41 20.24 4.73 -14.90
N LYS A 42 20.41 4.70 -13.56
CA LYS A 42 21.61 4.21 -12.89
C LYS A 42 21.44 2.80 -12.36
N LYS A 43 20.23 2.43 -11.93
CA LYS A 43 19.96 1.15 -11.28
C LYS A 43 19.69 0.02 -12.26
N THR A 44 20.65 -0.90 -12.39
CA THR A 44 20.55 -2.07 -13.27
C THR A 44 19.93 -3.30 -12.60
N ILE A 45 19.94 -3.35 -11.26
CA ILE A 45 19.34 -4.44 -10.49
C ILE A 45 17.82 -4.30 -10.52
N LYS A 46 17.13 -5.30 -11.10
CA LYS A 46 15.67 -5.34 -11.24
C LYS A 46 14.93 -5.24 -9.91
N TRP A 47 15.33 -6.03 -8.91
CA TRP A 47 14.67 -6.09 -7.61
C TRP A 47 15.60 -5.63 -6.50
N ASN A 48 15.19 -4.58 -5.79
CA ASN A 48 15.93 -4.05 -4.65
C ASN A 48 15.05 -4.10 -3.40
N THR A 49 15.66 -4.39 -2.25
CA THR A 49 14.95 -4.39 -0.97
C THR A 49 15.67 -3.46 -0.01
N LEU A 50 14.96 -2.45 0.48
CA LEU A 50 15.45 -1.50 1.46
C LEU A 50 14.60 -1.65 2.73
N LYS A 51 15.24 -1.84 3.88
CA LYS A 51 14.58 -1.95 5.19
C LYS A 51 14.76 -0.68 6.01
N THR A 52 15.90 -0.01 5.85
CA THR A 52 16.27 1.21 6.57
C THR A 52 16.90 2.20 5.63
N ILE A 53 16.94 3.49 6.02
CA ILE A 53 17.55 4.54 5.20
C ILE A 53 19.04 4.27 4.91
N ALA A 54 19.72 3.51 5.78
CA ALA A 54 21.11 3.10 5.57
C ALA A 54 21.29 2.14 4.39
N ASP A 55 20.25 1.42 3.98
CA ASP A 55 20.28 0.56 2.79
C ASP A 55 20.25 1.40 1.49
N LEU A 56 19.78 2.66 1.56
CA LEU A 56 19.67 3.56 0.42
C LEU A 56 21.02 4.19 0.09
N LYS A 57 21.74 3.58 -0.85
CA LYS A 57 22.94 4.16 -1.45
C LYS A 57 22.56 5.16 -2.53
N GLU A 58 22.31 6.41 -2.14
CA GLU A 58 21.73 7.46 -3.01
C GLU A 58 22.44 7.65 -4.36
N LYS A 59 23.77 7.47 -4.40
CA LYS A 59 24.56 7.62 -5.64
C LYS A 59 24.23 6.58 -6.71
N GLU A 60 23.65 5.44 -6.33
CA GLU A 60 23.24 4.35 -7.24
C GLU A 60 21.88 4.59 -7.91
N TRP A 61 21.22 5.70 -7.60
CA TRP A 61 19.86 6.01 -8.08
C TRP A 61 19.79 7.41 -8.71
N ASP A 62 18.79 7.62 -9.54
CA ASP A 62 18.43 8.96 -9.98
C ASP A 62 17.93 9.81 -8.81
N ALA A 63 18.28 11.09 -8.81
CA ALA A 63 17.96 12.00 -7.70
C ALA A 63 16.44 12.05 -7.41
N LYS A 64 15.62 11.92 -8.45
CA LYS A 64 14.15 11.86 -8.34
C LYS A 64 13.69 10.57 -7.63
N ASN A 65 14.28 9.43 -7.96
CA ASN A 65 13.95 8.14 -7.35
C ASN A 65 14.41 8.05 -5.89
N VAL A 66 15.54 8.68 -5.54
CA VAL A 66 15.95 8.84 -4.13
C VAL A 66 14.84 9.51 -3.31
N LYS A 67 14.20 10.55 -3.85
CA LYS A 67 13.09 11.24 -3.18
C LYS A 67 11.87 10.34 -2.99
N TYR A 68 11.46 9.61 -4.03
CA TYR A 68 10.33 8.66 -3.92
C TYR A 68 10.57 7.55 -2.91
N ILE A 69 11.79 7.03 -2.87
CA ILE A 69 12.18 6.00 -1.89
C ILE A 69 12.10 6.60 -0.47
N LYS A 70 12.64 7.81 -0.26
CA LYS A 70 12.54 8.52 1.03
C LYS A 70 11.08 8.74 1.46
N LEU A 71 10.21 9.16 0.54
CA LEU A 71 8.77 9.29 0.79
C LEU A 71 8.15 7.97 1.27
N ALA A 72 8.38 6.87 0.57
CA ALA A 72 7.83 5.57 0.94
C ALA A 72 8.35 5.03 2.28
N MET A 73 9.56 5.43 2.69
CA MET A 73 10.18 5.01 3.96
C MET A 73 9.79 5.90 5.15
N HIS A 74 9.29 7.11 4.91
CA HIS A 74 9.09 8.13 5.95
C HIS A 74 8.14 7.66 7.07
N TYR A 75 7.09 6.92 6.72
CA TYR A 75 5.98 6.59 7.62
C TYR A 75 5.99 5.15 8.15
N GLY A 76 7.18 4.52 8.25
CA GLY A 76 7.35 3.30 9.04
C GLY A 76 7.01 1.98 8.33
N ALA A 77 6.91 1.96 6.99
CA ALA A 77 6.84 0.70 6.25
C ALA A 77 8.05 -0.20 6.60
N LYS A 78 7.80 -1.49 6.92
CA LYS A 78 8.88 -2.42 7.35
C LYS A 78 9.98 -2.59 6.31
N LYS A 79 9.60 -2.59 5.03
CA LYS A 79 10.53 -2.59 3.92
C LYS A 79 9.88 -2.01 2.67
N VAL A 80 10.71 -1.39 1.86
CA VAL A 80 10.39 -0.97 0.50
C VAL A 80 11.05 -1.96 -0.45
N LEU A 81 10.21 -2.70 -1.17
CA LEU A 81 10.60 -3.51 -2.31
C LEU A 81 10.52 -2.61 -3.55
N ILE A 82 11.53 -2.62 -4.40
CA ILE A 82 11.56 -1.77 -5.59
C ILE A 82 11.75 -2.66 -6.80
N ARG A 83 10.82 -2.59 -7.76
CA ARG A 83 10.99 -3.11 -9.10
C ARG A 83 11.42 -1.99 -10.03
N VAL A 84 12.66 -2.06 -10.50
CA VAL A 84 13.18 -1.12 -11.50
C VAL A 84 12.85 -1.68 -12.89
N LEU A 85 12.00 -1.00 -13.65
CA LEU A 85 11.76 -1.29 -15.06
C LEU A 85 13.03 -0.96 -15.85
N GLN A 86 13.62 -1.97 -16.47
CA GLN A 86 14.80 -1.82 -17.30
C GLN A 86 14.42 -1.24 -18.67
N THR A 87 15.40 -0.72 -19.40
CA THR A 87 15.19 -0.19 -20.76
C THR A 87 14.46 -1.22 -21.63
N GLY A 88 13.33 -0.80 -22.22
CA GLY A 88 12.49 -1.65 -23.07
C GLY A 88 11.43 -2.46 -22.34
N GLU A 89 11.50 -2.60 -21.00
CA GLU A 89 10.41 -3.19 -20.21
C GLU A 89 9.24 -2.19 -20.06
N ASN A 90 8.03 -2.70 -20.16
CA ASN A 90 6.80 -2.00 -19.81
C ASN A 90 6.11 -2.71 -18.63
N ILE A 91 4.94 -2.21 -18.21
CA ILE A 91 4.20 -2.80 -17.09
C ILE A 91 3.75 -4.24 -17.37
N ASP A 92 3.26 -4.54 -18.57
CA ASP A 92 2.72 -5.86 -18.91
C ASP A 92 3.78 -6.96 -18.76
N ASP A 93 5.04 -6.64 -19.05
CA ASP A 93 6.18 -7.56 -18.93
C ASP A 93 6.43 -8.01 -17.47
N VAL A 94 6.06 -7.18 -16.49
CA VAL A 94 6.41 -7.41 -15.07
C VAL A 94 5.23 -7.81 -14.19
N LEU A 95 3.98 -7.70 -14.68
CA LEU A 95 2.77 -8.04 -13.92
C LEU A 95 2.77 -9.50 -13.42
N GLY A 96 3.40 -10.41 -14.17
CA GLY A 96 3.56 -11.81 -13.77
C GLY A 96 4.41 -11.96 -12.50
N GLU A 97 5.53 -11.22 -12.42
CA GLU A 97 6.43 -11.25 -11.27
C GLU A 97 5.75 -10.75 -9.99
N PHE A 98 4.83 -9.80 -10.11
CA PHE A 98 4.11 -9.26 -8.95
C PHE A 98 3.17 -10.30 -8.34
N LYS A 99 2.61 -11.23 -9.13
CA LYS A 99 1.74 -12.30 -8.62
C LYS A 99 2.50 -13.21 -7.65
N GLU A 100 3.76 -13.50 -7.92
CA GLU A 100 4.60 -14.42 -7.13
C GLU A 100 5.20 -13.77 -5.88
N ARG A 101 5.22 -12.44 -5.79
CA ARG A 101 5.88 -11.71 -4.70
C ARG A 101 4.91 -11.21 -3.64
N LYS A 102 5.30 -11.32 -2.38
CA LYS A 102 4.54 -10.72 -1.26
C LYS A 102 4.77 -9.21 -1.20
N MET A 103 3.69 -8.46 -1.41
CA MET A 103 3.59 -7.00 -1.31
C MET A 103 2.19 -6.65 -0.80
N HIS A 104 2.08 -5.59 -0.01
CA HIS A 104 0.79 -5.17 0.57
C HIS A 104 0.26 -3.93 -0.16
N TRP A 105 1.16 -2.97 -0.44
CA TRP A 105 0.83 -1.72 -1.12
C TRP A 105 1.75 -1.52 -2.31
N LEU A 106 1.18 -1.15 -3.45
CA LEU A 106 1.88 -0.86 -4.69
C LEU A 106 1.71 0.63 -5.02
N ALA A 107 2.79 1.24 -5.52
CA ALA A 107 2.77 2.58 -6.10
C ALA A 107 3.72 2.64 -7.29
N TYR A 108 3.35 3.39 -8.33
CA TYR A 108 4.23 3.73 -9.44
C TYR A 108 4.31 5.25 -9.59
N PRO A 109 5.25 5.90 -8.85
CA PRO A 109 5.34 7.37 -8.76
C PRO A 109 5.60 8.07 -10.09
N GLY A 110 6.29 7.39 -11.01
CA GLY A 110 6.57 7.87 -12.36
C GLY A 110 5.67 7.26 -13.44
N ALA A 111 4.50 6.72 -13.07
CA ALA A 111 3.57 6.17 -14.04
C ALA A 111 3.01 7.26 -14.94
N GLU A 112 2.85 6.94 -16.22
CA GLU A 112 1.92 7.64 -17.09
C GLU A 112 0.51 7.06 -16.91
N GLN A 113 -0.50 7.81 -17.33
CA GLN A 113 -1.91 7.43 -17.13
C GLN A 113 -2.24 6.02 -17.67
N ALA A 114 -1.67 5.63 -18.81
CA ALA A 114 -1.92 4.31 -19.41
C ALA A 114 -1.35 3.16 -18.54
N ASP A 115 -0.14 3.32 -18.02
CA ASP A 115 0.51 2.34 -17.15
C ASP A 115 -0.21 2.26 -15.79
N ASP A 116 -0.66 3.40 -15.26
CA ASP A 116 -1.46 3.45 -14.04
C ASP A 116 -2.78 2.69 -14.18
N GLN A 117 -3.50 2.88 -15.29
CA GLN A 117 -4.77 2.18 -15.57
C GLN A 117 -4.59 0.66 -15.70
N LYS A 118 -3.45 0.20 -16.26
CA LYS A 118 -3.10 -1.23 -16.28
C LYS A 118 -2.93 -1.76 -14.85
N LEU A 119 -2.23 -1.03 -13.98
CA LEU A 119 -2.03 -1.42 -12.58
C LEU A 119 -3.33 -1.42 -11.77
N VAL A 120 -4.23 -0.46 -12.00
CA VAL A 120 -5.58 -0.46 -11.43
C VAL A 120 -6.32 -1.72 -11.84
N THR A 121 -6.37 -2.02 -13.14
CA THR A 121 -7.08 -3.20 -13.67
C THR A 121 -6.51 -4.49 -13.12
N TRP A 122 -5.19 -4.64 -13.17
CA TRP A 122 -4.49 -5.81 -12.64
C TRP A 122 -4.75 -6.00 -11.14
N THR A 123 -4.69 -4.91 -10.36
CA THR A 123 -4.89 -4.97 -8.90
C THR A 123 -6.30 -5.45 -8.58
N LYS A 124 -7.33 -4.94 -9.27
CA LYS A 124 -8.72 -5.41 -9.12
C LYS A 124 -8.85 -6.90 -9.45
N GLN A 125 -8.23 -7.35 -10.55
CA GLN A 125 -8.27 -8.74 -10.97
C GLN A 125 -7.62 -9.68 -9.96
N VAL A 126 -6.41 -9.35 -9.47
CA VAL A 126 -5.71 -10.24 -8.53
C VAL A 126 -6.31 -10.17 -7.14
N PHE A 127 -6.91 -9.06 -6.74
CA PHE A 127 -7.58 -8.93 -5.44
C PHE A 127 -8.93 -9.64 -5.40
N GLY A 128 -9.72 -9.58 -6.47
CA GLY A 128 -11.06 -10.17 -6.55
C GLY A 128 -12.18 -9.13 -6.40
N ASN A 129 -13.33 -9.38 -7.04
CA ASN A 129 -14.46 -8.43 -7.10
C ASN A 129 -15.67 -8.88 -6.27
N ASP A 130 -15.79 -10.17 -5.99
CA ASP A 130 -16.97 -10.86 -5.45
C ASP A 130 -16.82 -11.25 -3.97
N GLY A 131 -15.93 -10.57 -3.24
CA GLY A 131 -15.71 -10.79 -1.81
C GLY A 131 -14.73 -11.90 -1.48
N VAL A 132 -14.37 -12.74 -2.46
CA VAL A 132 -13.25 -13.68 -2.32
C VAL A 132 -11.96 -12.90 -2.55
N ILE A 133 -11.19 -12.71 -1.48
CA ILE A 133 -9.90 -12.04 -1.56
C ILE A 133 -8.86 -13.05 -2.10
N GLY A 134 -8.33 -12.77 -3.28
CA GLY A 134 -7.20 -13.49 -3.85
C GLY A 134 -5.89 -12.97 -3.29
N LYS A 135 -5.15 -12.21 -4.11
CA LYS A 135 -3.92 -11.54 -3.70
C LYS A 135 -4.25 -10.27 -2.92
N THR A 136 -3.71 -10.15 -1.72
CA THR A 136 -3.98 -9.05 -0.77
C THR A 136 -3.27 -7.72 -1.10
N VAL A 137 -2.80 -7.54 -2.33
CA VAL A 137 -2.13 -6.31 -2.78
C VAL A 137 -3.16 -5.23 -3.10
N LYS A 138 -2.86 -3.99 -2.69
CA LYS A 138 -3.64 -2.79 -3.04
C LYS A 138 -2.76 -1.81 -3.81
N TYR A 139 -3.38 -0.88 -4.52
CA TYR A 139 -2.72 0.11 -5.35
C TYR A 139 -3.17 1.53 -5.01
N VAL A 140 -2.22 2.45 -4.92
CA VAL A 140 -2.49 3.89 -4.78
C VAL A 140 -2.28 4.56 -6.13
N SER A 141 -3.28 5.30 -6.59
CA SER A 141 -3.28 5.96 -7.89
C SER A 141 -3.80 7.39 -7.78
N SER A 142 -3.23 8.30 -8.57
CA SER A 142 -3.79 9.64 -8.77
C SER A 142 -4.58 9.80 -10.08
N PHE A 143 -4.43 8.86 -11.02
CA PHE A 143 -5.12 8.87 -12.31
C PHE A 143 -6.44 8.06 -12.28
N ALA A 144 -6.57 7.13 -11.34
CA ALA A 144 -7.77 6.36 -11.11
C ALA A 144 -8.93 7.27 -10.69
N ASN A 145 -10.10 7.01 -11.27
CA ASN A 145 -11.30 7.76 -10.98
C ASN A 145 -12.53 6.86 -11.00
N ASN A 146 -13.30 6.86 -9.92
CA ASN A 146 -14.54 6.10 -9.78
C ASN A 146 -14.37 4.60 -10.05
N THR A 147 -13.25 4.02 -9.62
CA THR A 147 -12.93 2.61 -9.84
C THR A 147 -13.80 1.65 -9.02
N ASP A 148 -14.43 2.18 -7.97
CA ASP A 148 -15.39 1.50 -7.09
C ASP A 148 -14.89 0.15 -6.55
N HIS A 149 -13.69 0.14 -5.98
CA HIS A 149 -13.03 -1.08 -5.57
C HIS A 149 -12.25 -0.95 -4.25
N VAL A 150 -12.35 -1.97 -3.40
CA VAL A 150 -11.76 -1.95 -2.03
C VAL A 150 -10.23 -1.94 -2.02
N ALA A 151 -9.61 -2.39 -3.11
CA ALA A 151 -8.15 -2.49 -3.26
C ALA A 151 -7.50 -1.28 -3.98
N ILE A 152 -8.28 -0.27 -4.36
CA ILE A 152 -7.78 0.92 -5.07
C ILE A 152 -7.96 2.15 -4.19
N VAL A 153 -6.89 2.90 -3.98
CA VAL A 153 -6.92 4.21 -3.33
C VAL A 153 -6.74 5.28 -4.40
N GLU A 154 -7.69 6.22 -4.46
CA GLU A 154 -7.69 7.32 -5.42
C GLU A 154 -7.38 8.63 -4.71
N LEU A 155 -6.27 9.28 -5.08
CA LEU A 155 -5.89 10.57 -4.49
C LEU A 155 -6.77 11.72 -5.01
N GLY A 156 -7.19 12.60 -4.10
CA GLY A 156 -7.97 13.81 -4.41
C GLY A 156 -7.09 15.00 -4.78
N ASN A 157 -6.15 15.35 -3.90
CA ASN A 157 -5.20 16.46 -4.07
C ASN A 157 -4.29 16.25 -5.29
N ARG A 158 -3.78 17.33 -5.87
CA ARG A 158 -2.94 17.36 -7.08
C ARG A 158 -1.51 17.79 -6.83
N GLU A 159 -1.26 18.61 -5.82
CA GLU A 159 0.04 19.21 -5.53
C GLU A 159 0.41 19.03 -4.05
N PHE A 160 1.65 18.61 -3.80
CA PHE A 160 2.13 18.25 -2.48
C PHE A 160 3.50 18.90 -2.23
N LYS A 161 3.60 19.81 -1.26
CA LYS A 161 4.87 20.43 -0.85
C LYS A 161 5.41 19.72 0.37
N SER A 162 6.56 19.07 0.21
CA SER A 162 7.21 18.24 1.21
C SER A 162 8.63 18.73 1.51
N ILE A 163 9.17 18.36 2.66
CA ILE A 163 10.59 18.54 3.00
C ILE A 163 11.54 17.84 2.01
N TYR A 164 11.04 16.89 1.20
CA TYR A 164 11.80 16.24 0.13
C TYR A 164 11.68 16.92 -1.24
N GLY A 165 10.86 17.97 -1.35
CA GLY A 165 10.58 18.73 -2.55
C GLY A 165 9.08 18.82 -2.85
N GLU A 166 8.78 19.35 -4.02
CA GLU A 166 7.40 19.43 -4.53
C GLU A 166 7.10 18.21 -5.40
N PHE A 167 5.90 17.68 -5.27
CA PHE A 167 5.45 16.47 -5.94
C PHE A 167 4.05 16.65 -6.52
N THR A 168 3.86 16.08 -7.70
CA THR A 168 2.52 15.81 -8.22
C THR A 168 1.83 14.72 -7.41
N ALA A 169 0.52 14.59 -7.56
CA ALA A 169 -0.23 13.51 -6.92
C ALA A 169 0.29 12.11 -7.26
N GLN A 170 0.66 11.84 -8.51
CA GLN A 170 1.16 10.51 -8.88
C GLN A 170 2.47 10.22 -8.15
N GLU A 171 3.37 11.19 -8.10
CA GLU A 171 4.65 11.03 -7.42
C GLU A 171 4.48 10.81 -5.92
N TYR A 172 3.52 11.51 -5.32
CA TYR A 172 3.23 11.42 -3.89
C TYR A 172 2.50 10.12 -3.49
N THR A 173 2.04 9.31 -4.45
CA THR A 173 1.52 7.94 -4.16
C THR A 173 2.54 7.09 -3.40
N ALA A 174 3.85 7.34 -3.56
CA ALA A 174 4.91 6.69 -2.79
C ALA A 174 4.74 6.89 -1.27
N ALA A 175 4.50 8.13 -0.83
CA ALA A 175 4.32 8.45 0.58
C ALA A 175 3.05 7.82 1.14
N ILE A 176 1.94 7.89 0.40
CA ILE A 176 0.65 7.32 0.84
C ILE A 176 0.72 5.80 0.96
N ALA A 177 1.36 5.11 -0.01
CA ALA A 177 1.61 3.67 0.11
C ALA A 177 2.52 3.36 1.31
N GLY A 178 3.55 4.17 1.55
CA GLY A 178 4.41 4.16 2.74
C GLY A 178 3.64 4.23 4.05
N LEU A 179 2.82 5.27 4.18
CA LEU A 179 1.98 5.54 5.34
C LEU A 179 1.07 4.37 5.67
N ILE A 180 0.30 3.91 4.69
CA ILE A 180 -0.70 2.88 4.93
C ILE A 180 -0.03 1.55 5.27
N ALA A 181 1.07 1.20 4.58
CA ALA A 181 1.81 -0.02 4.86
C ALA A 181 2.51 -0.03 6.23
N GLY A 182 2.87 1.14 6.76
CA GLY A 182 3.44 1.30 8.10
C GLY A 182 2.41 1.29 9.23
N MET A 183 1.12 1.33 8.90
CA MET A 183 0.07 1.54 9.89
C MET A 183 -0.36 0.23 10.58
N PRO A 184 -0.51 0.20 11.91
CA PRO A 184 -1.11 -0.94 12.60
C PRO A 184 -2.56 -1.17 12.19
N ILE A 185 -3.00 -2.42 12.21
CA ILE A 185 -4.39 -2.81 11.89
C ILE A 185 -5.44 -2.21 12.84
N ASN A 186 -5.03 -1.81 14.05
CA ASN A 186 -5.91 -1.20 15.04
C ASN A 186 -5.99 0.34 14.92
N ARG A 187 -5.24 0.94 13.99
CA ARG A 187 -5.21 2.39 13.76
C ARG A 187 -5.77 2.72 12.37
N SER A 188 -6.30 3.93 12.24
CA SER A 188 -6.74 4.50 10.96
C SER A 188 -5.81 5.62 10.54
N ALA A 189 -5.74 5.88 9.23
CA ALA A 189 -5.05 7.05 8.71
C ALA A 189 -5.88 8.34 8.87
N ASP A 190 -7.13 8.22 9.33
CA ASP A 190 -8.00 9.38 9.60
C ASP A 190 -7.30 10.40 10.51
N ASN A 191 -7.26 11.66 10.08
CA ASN A 191 -6.59 12.77 10.78
C ASN A 191 -5.10 12.57 11.09
N PHE A 192 -4.43 11.62 10.42
CA PHE A 192 -3.01 11.41 10.56
C PHE A 192 -2.25 12.65 10.08
N VAL A 193 -1.30 13.13 10.87
CA VAL A 193 -0.45 14.29 10.56
C VAL A 193 0.67 13.85 9.63
N MET A 194 0.72 14.45 8.44
CA MET A 194 1.75 14.19 7.44
C MET A 194 2.98 15.04 7.77
N SER A 195 3.89 14.48 8.57
CA SER A 195 5.09 15.18 9.06
C SER A 195 6.09 15.61 8.00
N ASP A 196 6.02 15.04 6.78
CA ASP A 196 6.85 15.48 5.67
C ASP A 196 6.25 16.67 4.90
N LEU A 197 4.94 16.92 5.02
CA LEU A 197 4.24 17.94 4.24
C LEU A 197 4.13 19.25 4.99
N THR A 198 4.34 20.34 4.25
CA THR A 198 4.07 21.71 4.71
C THR A 198 2.79 22.26 4.12
N GLU A 199 2.39 21.79 2.93
CA GLU A 199 1.20 22.30 2.23
C GLU A 199 0.70 21.28 1.20
N VAL A 200 -0.61 21.27 0.96
CA VAL A 200 -1.28 20.63 -0.18
C VAL A 200 -2.28 21.58 -0.83
N ASP A 201 -2.59 21.36 -2.11
CA ASP A 201 -3.70 22.07 -2.76
C ASP A 201 -5.05 21.74 -2.10
N TYR A 202 -5.98 22.69 -2.17
CA TYR A 202 -7.34 22.49 -1.68
C TYR A 202 -8.06 21.43 -2.50
N PHE A 203 -8.68 20.45 -1.82
CA PHE A 203 -9.57 19.49 -2.42
C PHE A 203 -10.84 19.33 -1.58
N GLU A 204 -12.00 19.53 -2.20
CA GLU A 204 -13.29 19.28 -1.57
C GLU A 204 -13.44 17.77 -1.27
N PRO A 205 -13.59 17.36 -0.01
CA PRO A 205 -13.66 15.95 0.36
C PRO A 205 -14.81 15.21 -0.36
N LYS A 206 -14.51 14.03 -0.90
CA LYS A 206 -15.47 13.21 -1.67
C LYS A 206 -15.41 11.75 -1.26
N LEU A 207 -16.55 11.07 -1.36
CA LEU A 207 -16.60 9.62 -1.17
C LEU A 207 -15.72 8.91 -2.19
N GLY A 208 -14.97 7.90 -1.74
CA GLY A 208 -14.07 7.15 -2.60
C GLY A 208 -12.74 7.85 -2.91
N LYS A 209 -12.49 9.04 -2.34
CA LYS A 209 -11.25 9.80 -2.54
C LYS A 209 -10.47 9.92 -1.25
N PHE A 210 -9.22 9.47 -1.28
CA PHE A 210 -8.25 9.74 -0.24
C PHE A 210 -7.72 11.16 -0.44
N SER A 211 -7.95 12.02 0.52
CA SER A 211 -7.59 13.44 0.44
C SER A 211 -6.95 13.92 1.74
N LEU A 212 -6.20 15.00 1.62
CA LEU A 212 -5.51 15.71 2.68
C LEU A 212 -6.01 17.15 2.73
N TYR A 213 -5.81 17.80 3.86
CA TYR A 213 -6.15 19.20 4.08
C TYR A 213 -5.08 19.89 4.92
N ASN A 214 -4.96 21.21 4.74
CA ASN A 214 -4.12 22.06 5.60
C ASN A 214 -4.89 22.39 6.89
N ASP A 215 -4.27 22.11 8.04
CA ASP A 215 -4.73 22.35 9.41
C ASP A 215 -3.69 23.21 10.13
N ASP A 216 -3.84 24.54 10.03
CA ASP A 216 -2.86 25.53 10.46
C ASP A 216 -1.45 25.21 9.92
N GLU A 217 -0.48 24.91 10.80
CA GLU A 217 0.91 24.59 10.45
C GLU A 217 1.14 23.11 10.10
N LYS A 218 0.06 22.32 9.95
CA LYS A 218 0.14 20.87 9.70
C LYS A 218 -0.69 20.49 8.48
N VAL A 219 -0.23 19.50 7.74
CA VAL A 219 -1.08 18.81 6.75
C VAL A 219 -1.59 17.51 7.35
N ARG A 220 -2.88 17.20 7.13
CA ARG A 220 -3.52 16.00 7.66
C ARG A 220 -4.26 15.21 6.59
N VAL A 221 -4.31 13.91 6.77
CA VAL A 221 -5.25 13.05 6.04
C VAL A 221 -6.68 13.34 6.51
N ASN A 222 -7.59 13.52 5.56
CA ASN A 222 -9.01 13.70 5.86
C ASN A 222 -9.64 12.38 6.33
N TYR A 223 -9.70 11.40 5.44
CA TYR A 223 -10.14 10.03 5.76
C TYR A 223 -9.31 8.98 5.02
N GLY A 224 -8.94 7.91 5.74
CA GLY A 224 -8.23 6.74 5.21
C GLY A 224 -9.16 5.79 4.46
N VAL A 225 -9.59 6.19 3.26
CA VAL A 225 -10.57 5.46 2.45
C VAL A 225 -10.02 4.97 1.12
N ASN A 226 -10.54 3.84 0.65
CA ASN A 226 -10.39 3.35 -0.73
C ASN A 226 -11.53 3.90 -1.62
N SER A 227 -11.53 3.50 -2.90
CA SER A 227 -12.47 3.99 -3.91
C SER A 227 -13.87 3.38 -3.87
N LYS A 228 -14.15 2.40 -2.99
CA LYS A 228 -15.43 1.71 -2.95
C LYS A 228 -16.56 2.66 -2.53
N THR A 229 -17.54 2.84 -3.39
CA THR A 229 -18.72 3.70 -3.19
C THR A 229 -20.03 2.93 -3.16
N THR A 230 -20.13 1.83 -3.91
CA THR A 230 -21.31 0.95 -3.94
C THR A 230 -21.16 -0.23 -2.99
N PHE A 231 -22.26 -0.71 -2.40
CA PHE A 231 -22.26 -1.75 -1.37
C PHE A 231 -23.43 -2.70 -1.53
N ASP A 232 -23.25 -3.93 -1.09
CA ASP A 232 -24.21 -5.03 -1.25
C ASP A 232 -24.06 -6.08 -0.12
N SER A 233 -24.54 -7.32 -0.36
CA SER A 233 -24.37 -8.43 0.58
C SER A 233 -22.90 -8.81 0.80
N THR A 234 -22.05 -8.59 -0.20
CA THR A 234 -20.64 -8.98 -0.27
C THR A 234 -19.75 -7.91 0.35
N TRP A 235 -19.83 -6.67 -0.15
CA TRP A 235 -19.06 -5.53 0.33
C TRP A 235 -19.92 -4.60 1.16
N LYS A 236 -19.68 -4.58 2.48
CA LYS A 236 -20.39 -3.70 3.43
C LYS A 236 -19.82 -2.28 3.42
N LYS A 237 -20.60 -1.29 3.85
CA LYS A 237 -20.20 0.13 3.88
C LYS A 237 -18.84 0.39 4.53
N ASP A 238 -18.51 -0.37 5.58
CA ASP A 238 -17.24 -0.25 6.29
C ASP A 238 -16.02 -0.71 5.48
N THR A 239 -16.19 -1.51 4.42
CA THR A 239 -15.09 -1.95 3.55
C THR A 239 -14.52 -0.83 2.69
N ARG A 240 -15.13 0.37 2.73
CA ARG A 240 -14.51 1.60 2.23
C ARG A 240 -13.29 2.03 3.05
N LYS A 241 -13.27 1.71 4.35
CA LYS A 241 -12.19 2.10 5.25
C LYS A 241 -11.00 1.17 5.00
N ILE A 242 -9.85 1.76 4.72
CA ILE A 242 -8.62 1.01 4.43
C ILE A 242 -8.28 0.06 5.58
N LYS A 243 -8.39 0.52 6.84
CA LYS A 243 -8.11 -0.32 8.02
C LYS A 243 -8.95 -1.60 8.09
N ILE A 244 -10.19 -1.56 7.59
CA ILE A 244 -11.09 -2.71 7.59
C ILE A 244 -10.63 -3.73 6.54
N VAL A 245 -10.28 -3.26 5.35
CA VAL A 245 -9.74 -4.11 4.28
C VAL A 245 -8.38 -4.70 4.67
N GLU A 246 -7.51 -3.93 5.34
CA GLU A 246 -6.28 -4.45 5.95
C GLU A 246 -6.60 -5.59 6.94
N GLY A 247 -7.60 -5.39 7.80
CA GLY A 247 -8.21 -6.41 8.66
C GLY A 247 -8.51 -7.72 7.94
N MET A 248 -9.31 -7.62 6.86
CA MET A 248 -9.74 -8.76 6.05
C MET A 248 -8.57 -9.45 5.35
N CYS A 249 -7.64 -8.67 4.79
CA CYS A 249 -6.45 -9.19 4.13
C CYS A 249 -5.47 -9.87 5.09
N PHE A 250 -5.46 -9.51 6.37
CA PHE A 250 -4.56 -10.10 7.35
C PHE A 250 -5.00 -11.50 7.80
N ILE A 251 -6.30 -11.78 7.73
CA ILE A 251 -6.89 -13.07 8.12
C ILE A 251 -7.06 -14.04 6.94
N THR A 252 -6.93 -13.56 5.70
CA THR A 252 -6.99 -14.36 4.46
C THR A 252 -5.62 -14.92 4.12
#